data_AF-A0A4Q1JZV2-F1
#
_entry.id   AF-A0A4Q1JZV2-F1
#
_cell.length_a   1.000
_cell.length_b   1.000
_cell.length_c   1.000
_cell.angle_alpha   90.00
_cell.angle_beta   90.00
_cell.angle_gamma   90.00
#
_symmetry.space_group_name_H-M   'P 1'
#
loop_
_entity.id
_entity.type
_entity.pdbx_description
1 polymer ?
#
loop_
_entity_poly.entity_id
_entity_poly.type
_entity_poly.pdbx_seq_one_letter_code
_entity_poly.pdbx_strand_id
1 'polypeptide(L)'
;MLTEITQLVNKYPAISLAIIAALFSAIGWGCNSFYQIIIDNYKQKRELKAFLWKEKISAAKKASEFYLEYLGFINLLVNQLEALETGKDENNKVADNLEAEVQLLSTKLKAFPHFEHHHINIFYDFNEKRAFEINRENVEILGQMHGLGSSNLSNEEFSIKLRQCITKIKNNYAELAQINGGFIVKVRNDISNYL
;
A
#
# COMPACT_ATOMS: atom_id res chain seq x y z
N MET A 1 13.14 -29.34 60.36
CA MET A 1 12.35 -28.33 59.63
C MET A 1 10.84 -28.44 59.91
N LEU A 2 10.11 -29.45 59.42
CA LEU A 2 8.65 -29.57 59.70
C LEU A 2 8.33 -29.69 61.20
N THR A 3 9.09 -30.50 61.94
CA THR A 3 8.98 -30.71 63.39
C THR A 3 9.31 -29.47 64.23
N GLU A 4 10.24 -28.62 63.77
CA GLU A 4 10.61 -27.38 64.46
C GLU A 4 9.56 -26.28 64.24
N ILE A 5 8.94 -26.24 63.06
CA ILE A 5 7.82 -25.36 62.75
C ILE A 5 6.61 -25.71 63.62
N THR A 6 6.33 -27.01 63.84
CA THR A 6 5.21 -27.45 64.71
C THR A 6 5.44 -27.06 66.17
N GLN A 7 6.68 -27.17 66.66
CA GLN A 7 7.03 -26.76 68.01
C GLN A 7 6.94 -25.23 68.21
N LEU A 8 7.32 -24.44 67.21
CA LEU A 8 7.22 -22.98 67.24
C LEU A 8 5.76 -22.50 67.26
N VAL A 9 4.91 -23.13 66.43
CA VAL A 9 3.46 -22.85 66.36
C VAL A 9 2.76 -23.17 67.68
N ASN A 10 3.12 -24.27 68.35
CA ASN A 10 2.56 -24.62 69.65
C ASN A 10 3.04 -23.69 70.78
N LYS A 11 4.25 -23.14 70.68
CA LYS A 11 4.84 -22.26 71.72
C LYS A 11 4.43 -20.79 71.60
N TYR A 12 4.22 -20.29 70.37
CA TYR A 12 3.78 -18.92 70.09
C TYR A 12 2.75 -18.90 68.94
N PRO A 13 1.49 -19.29 69.19
CA PRO A 13 0.50 -19.54 68.15
C PRO A 13 0.12 -18.28 67.38
N ALA A 14 -0.07 -17.13 68.05
CA ALA A 14 -0.48 -15.89 67.39
C ALA A 14 0.62 -15.32 66.47
N ILE A 15 1.87 -15.31 66.92
CA ILE A 15 3.02 -14.80 66.15
C ILE A 15 3.32 -15.73 64.97
N SER A 16 3.26 -17.05 65.19
CA SER A 16 3.51 -18.04 64.14
C SER A 16 2.42 -18.00 63.06
N LEU A 17 1.14 -17.86 63.45
CA LEU A 17 0.05 -17.66 62.47
C LEU A 17 0.24 -16.37 61.68
N ALA A 18 0.64 -15.27 62.33
CA ALA A 18 0.85 -13.99 61.66
C ALA A 18 1.98 -14.06 60.61
N ILE A 19 3.08 -14.75 60.93
CA ILE A 19 4.20 -14.97 60.00
C ILE A 19 3.75 -15.84 58.82
N ILE A 20 3.03 -16.93 59.09
CA ILE A 20 2.50 -17.81 58.04
C ILE A 20 1.52 -17.03 57.14
N ALA A 21 0.59 -16.28 57.72
CA ALA A 21 -0.36 -15.45 56.99
C ALA A 21 0.35 -14.38 56.14
N ALA A 22 1.37 -13.73 56.68
CA ALA A 22 2.18 -12.75 55.95
C ALA A 22 2.91 -13.40 54.76
N LEU A 23 3.48 -14.59 54.94
CA LEU A 23 4.14 -15.35 53.86
C LEU A 23 3.16 -15.76 52.76
N PHE A 24 2.00 -16.32 53.11
CA PHE A 24 0.96 -16.65 52.14
C PHE A 24 0.42 -15.41 51.42
N SER A 25 0.30 -14.28 52.12
CA SER A 25 -0.12 -13.01 51.52
C SER A 25 0.91 -12.48 50.52
N ALA A 26 2.20 -12.55 50.87
CA ALA A 26 3.30 -12.15 49.99
C ALA A 26 3.39 -13.05 48.75
N ILE A 27 3.26 -14.37 48.93
CA ILE A 27 3.23 -15.35 47.83
C ILE A 27 2.01 -15.11 46.93
N GLY A 28 0.83 -14.90 47.54
CA GLY A 28 -0.41 -14.60 46.82
C GLY A 28 -0.30 -13.32 45.99
N TRP A 29 0.26 -12.26 46.56
CA TRP A 29 0.53 -11.02 45.84
C TRP A 29 1.53 -11.24 44.69
N GLY A 30 2.63 -11.95 44.92
CA GLY A 30 3.61 -12.28 43.89
C GLY A 30 3.02 -13.08 42.73
N CYS A 31 2.21 -14.12 43.02
CA CYS A 31 1.54 -14.93 42.01
C CYS A 31 0.54 -14.11 41.20
N ASN A 32 -0.26 -13.26 41.87
CA ASN A 32 -1.22 -12.40 41.20
C ASN A 32 -0.53 -11.36 40.28
N SER A 33 0.54 -10.73 40.76
CA SER A 33 1.34 -9.81 39.95
C SER A 33 1.96 -10.49 38.73
N PHE A 34 2.50 -11.71 38.89
CA PHE A 34 3.06 -12.47 37.78
C PHE A 34 2.00 -12.89 36.76
N TYR A 35 0.83 -13.33 37.24
CA TYR A 35 -0.31 -13.67 36.41
C TYR A 35 -0.82 -12.45 35.61
N GLN A 36 -0.93 -11.27 36.24
CA GLN A 36 -1.32 -10.04 35.56
C GLN A 36 -0.32 -9.65 34.47
N ILE A 37 0.99 -9.71 34.75
CA ILE A 37 2.02 -9.43 33.74
C ILE A 37 1.91 -10.37 32.52
N ILE A 38 1.63 -11.66 32.73
CA ILE A 38 1.45 -12.62 31.64
C ILE A 38 0.21 -12.27 30.81
N ILE A 39 -0.92 -12.00 31.46
CA ILE A 39 -2.18 -11.66 30.77
C ILE A 39 -2.05 -10.34 30.02
N ASP A 40 -1.47 -9.32 30.62
CA ASP A 40 -1.31 -8.01 30.00
C ASP A 40 -0.40 -8.10 28.78
N ASN A 41 0.70 -8.85 28.87
CA ASN A 41 1.56 -9.12 27.72
C ASN A 41 0.82 -9.89 26.61
N TYR A 42 0.00 -10.88 26.96
CA TYR A 42 -0.79 -11.63 25.98
C TYR A 42 -1.85 -10.74 25.31
N LYS A 43 -2.52 -9.90 26.10
CA LYS A 43 -3.52 -8.94 25.64
C LYS A 43 -2.89 -7.89 24.72
N GLN A 44 -1.74 -7.32 25.10
CA GLN A 44 -0.98 -6.39 24.26
C GLN A 44 -0.55 -7.02 22.94
N LYS A 45 -0.02 -8.26 22.96
CA LYS A 45 0.33 -8.97 21.71
C LYS A 45 -0.89 -9.18 20.81
N ARG A 46 -2.03 -9.53 21.38
CA ARG A 46 -3.30 -9.70 20.64
C ARG A 46 -3.79 -8.37 20.07
N GLU A 47 -3.74 -7.29 20.85
CA GLU A 47 -4.14 -5.94 20.43
C GLU A 47 -3.21 -5.41 19.35
N LEU A 48 -1.89 -5.59 19.49
CA LEU A 48 -0.92 -5.22 18.47
C LEU A 48 -1.15 -6.00 17.18
N LYS A 49 -1.42 -7.31 17.26
CA LYS A 49 -1.77 -8.12 16.08
C LYS A 49 -3.05 -7.63 15.42
N ALA A 50 -4.09 -7.32 16.20
CA ALA A 50 -5.35 -6.79 15.68
C ALA A 50 -5.19 -5.40 15.07
N PHE A 51 -4.33 -4.56 15.65
CA PHE A 51 -3.99 -3.24 15.12
C PHE A 51 -3.24 -3.35 13.79
N LEU A 52 -2.15 -4.12 13.75
CA LEU A 52 -1.38 -4.37 12.52
C LEU A 52 -2.25 -4.98 11.43
N TRP A 53 -3.22 -5.82 11.80
CA TRP A 53 -4.18 -6.39 10.87
C TRP A 53 -5.10 -5.33 10.25
N LYS A 54 -5.65 -4.42 11.07
CA LYS A 54 -6.46 -3.29 10.57
C LYS A 54 -5.64 -2.39 9.65
N GLU A 55 -4.40 -2.08 10.03
CA GLU A 55 -3.49 -1.28 9.21
C GLU A 55 -3.15 -1.96 7.88
N LYS A 56 -2.88 -3.28 7.88
CA LYS A 56 -2.63 -4.04 6.65
C LYS A 56 -3.84 -4.02 5.70
N ILE A 57 -5.05 -4.20 6.20
CA ILE A 57 -6.29 -4.13 5.38
C ILE A 57 -6.49 -2.72 4.83
N SER A 58 -6.27 -1.69 5.65
CA SER A 58 -6.36 -0.28 5.23
C SER A 58 -5.37 0.01 4.11
N ALA A 59 -4.12 -0.41 4.26
CA ALA A 59 -3.08 -0.29 3.25
C ALA A 59 -3.44 -1.05 1.96
N ALA A 60 -3.97 -2.26 2.07
CA ALA A 60 -4.40 -3.07 0.93
C ALA A 60 -5.54 -2.42 0.12
N LYS A 61 -6.53 -1.85 0.81
CA LYS A 61 -7.64 -1.12 0.18
C LYS A 61 -7.11 0.11 -0.57
N LYS A 62 -6.25 0.90 0.07
CA LYS A 62 -5.64 2.09 -0.54
C LYS A 62 -4.75 1.74 -1.73
N ALA A 63 -3.96 0.67 -1.65
CA ALA A 63 -3.17 0.19 -2.78
C ALA A 63 -4.06 -0.17 -3.98
N SER A 64 -5.16 -0.87 -3.71
CA SER A 64 -6.11 -1.23 -4.76
C SER A 64 -6.75 0.00 -5.40
N GLU A 65 -7.16 0.99 -4.61
CA GLU A 65 -7.70 2.26 -5.10
C GLU A 65 -6.68 3.00 -5.98
N PHE A 66 -5.46 3.18 -5.48
CA PHE A 66 -4.38 3.83 -6.22
C PHE A 66 -4.11 3.17 -7.58
N TYR A 67 -3.85 1.86 -7.59
CA TYR A 67 -3.48 1.16 -8.83
C TYR A 67 -4.65 1.11 -9.82
N LEU A 68 -5.90 1.06 -9.35
CA LEU A 68 -7.07 1.14 -10.23
C LEU A 68 -7.23 2.53 -10.86
N GLU A 69 -7.06 3.60 -10.08
CA GLU A 69 -7.09 4.96 -10.61
C GLU A 69 -5.96 5.22 -11.60
N TYR A 70 -4.76 4.69 -11.32
CA TYR A 70 -3.62 4.76 -12.23
C TYR A 70 -3.86 4.02 -13.55
N LEU A 71 -4.49 2.83 -13.51
CA LEU A 71 -4.92 2.12 -14.72
C LEU A 71 -5.95 2.92 -15.52
N GLY A 72 -6.90 3.56 -14.84
CA GLY A 72 -7.88 4.45 -15.48
C GLY A 72 -7.21 5.61 -16.20
N PHE A 73 -6.23 6.25 -15.55
CA PHE A 73 -5.42 7.31 -16.13
C PHE A 73 -4.66 6.86 -17.38
N ILE A 74 -4.00 5.69 -17.32
CA ILE A 74 -3.30 5.10 -18.47
C ILE A 74 -4.28 4.89 -19.65
N ASN A 75 -5.46 4.34 -19.38
CA ASN A 75 -6.43 4.03 -20.42
C ASN A 75 -6.92 5.30 -21.14
N LEU A 76 -7.14 6.40 -20.42
CA LEU A 76 -7.49 7.68 -21.05
C LEU A 76 -6.37 8.22 -21.96
N LEU A 77 -5.11 8.09 -21.54
CA LEU A 77 -3.97 8.51 -22.34
C LEU A 77 -3.84 7.69 -23.62
N VAL A 78 -4.07 6.38 -23.54
CA VAL A 78 -4.11 5.51 -24.74
C VAL A 78 -5.24 5.94 -25.69
N ASN A 79 -6.44 6.20 -25.16
CA ASN A 79 -7.57 6.67 -25.96
C ASN A 79 -7.28 8.02 -26.66
N GLN A 80 -6.59 8.95 -26.00
CA GLN A 80 -6.13 10.20 -26.64
C GLN A 80 -5.19 9.95 -27.81
N LEU A 81 -4.22 9.06 -27.61
CA LEU A 81 -3.24 8.73 -28.64
C LEU A 81 -3.90 8.07 -29.85
N GLU A 82 -4.94 7.26 -29.63
CA GLU A 82 -5.76 6.67 -30.70
C GLU A 82 -6.61 7.71 -31.44
N ALA A 83 -7.16 8.69 -30.72
CA ALA A 83 -7.89 9.80 -31.34
C ALA A 83 -6.98 10.64 -32.25
N LEU A 84 -5.75 10.93 -31.78
CA LEU A 84 -4.73 11.62 -32.57
C LEU A 84 -4.31 10.84 -33.82
N GLU A 85 -4.21 9.51 -33.73
CA GLU A 85 -3.85 8.65 -34.86
C GLU A 85 -4.96 8.57 -35.92
N THR A 86 -6.23 8.59 -35.50
CA THR A 86 -7.39 8.41 -36.39
C THR A 86 -7.90 9.72 -37.01
N GLY A 87 -7.37 10.88 -36.61
CA GLY A 87 -7.79 12.18 -37.13
C GLY A 87 -9.25 12.53 -36.81
N LYS A 88 -9.88 11.82 -35.85
CA LYS A 88 -11.29 12.00 -35.44
C LYS A 88 -11.54 13.23 -34.56
N ASP A 89 -10.74 14.29 -34.73
CA ASP A 89 -10.87 15.52 -33.95
C ASP A 89 -11.85 16.52 -34.60
N GLU A 90 -12.88 16.03 -35.28
CA GLU A 90 -13.82 16.88 -36.04
C GLU A 90 -14.80 17.68 -35.16
N ASN A 91 -14.74 17.58 -33.82
CA ASN A 91 -15.79 18.17 -32.99
C ASN A 91 -15.38 18.86 -31.66
N ASN A 92 -14.09 18.96 -31.28
CA ASN A 92 -13.58 19.66 -30.06
C ASN A 92 -14.22 19.30 -28.69
N LYS A 93 -15.38 18.64 -28.62
CA LYS A 93 -16.10 18.28 -27.40
C LYS A 93 -15.50 17.08 -26.66
N VAL A 94 -14.74 16.25 -27.39
CA VAL A 94 -14.02 15.10 -26.80
C VAL A 94 -12.75 15.60 -26.11
N ALA A 95 -12.04 16.57 -26.69
CA ALA A 95 -10.86 17.18 -26.09
C ALA A 95 -11.19 17.89 -24.77
N ASP A 96 -12.26 18.69 -24.73
CA ASP A 96 -12.67 19.43 -23.53
C ASP A 96 -13.06 18.51 -22.36
N ASN A 97 -13.81 17.43 -22.62
CA ASN A 97 -14.20 16.47 -21.59
C ASN A 97 -13.00 15.69 -21.06
N LEU A 98 -12.04 15.40 -21.92
CA LEU A 98 -10.89 14.57 -21.63
C LEU A 98 -9.80 15.33 -20.89
N GLU A 99 -9.61 16.62 -21.18
CA GLU A 99 -8.77 17.50 -20.35
C GLU A 99 -9.31 17.57 -18.92
N ALA A 100 -10.63 17.74 -18.75
CA ALA A 100 -11.27 17.72 -17.44
C ALA A 100 -11.10 16.37 -16.72
N GLU A 101 -11.23 15.25 -17.43
CA GLU A 101 -11.11 13.89 -16.87
C GLU A 101 -9.66 13.53 -16.52
N VAL A 102 -8.70 13.90 -17.37
CA VAL A 102 -7.25 13.80 -17.12
C VAL A 102 -6.87 14.66 -15.92
N GLN A 103 -7.38 15.89 -15.85
CA GLN A 103 -7.08 16.79 -14.73
C GLN A 103 -7.70 16.29 -13.43
N LEU A 104 -8.91 15.70 -13.46
CA LEU A 104 -9.55 15.07 -12.31
C LEU A 104 -8.74 13.86 -11.81
N LEU A 105 -8.36 12.94 -12.69
CA LEU A 105 -7.56 11.76 -12.32
C LEU A 105 -6.14 12.14 -11.89
N SER A 106 -5.51 13.10 -12.57
CA SER A 106 -4.21 13.66 -12.15
C SER A 106 -4.29 14.30 -10.78
N THR A 107 -5.38 15.03 -10.49
CA THR A 107 -5.61 15.63 -9.18
C THR A 107 -5.81 14.56 -8.10
N LYS A 108 -6.56 13.49 -8.39
CA LYS A 108 -6.71 12.36 -7.46
C LYS A 108 -5.38 11.64 -7.17
N LEU A 109 -4.59 11.37 -8.21
CA LEU A 109 -3.26 10.78 -8.08
C LEU A 109 -2.29 11.68 -7.30
N LYS A 110 -2.34 13.01 -7.48
CA LYS A 110 -1.56 13.98 -6.70
C LYS A 110 -2.07 14.13 -5.26
N ALA A 111 -3.38 13.99 -5.07
CA ALA A 111 -4.01 14.02 -3.75
C ALA A 111 -3.76 12.75 -2.95
N PHE A 112 -3.34 11.66 -3.60
CA PHE A 112 -2.81 10.48 -2.93
C PHE A 112 -1.57 10.88 -2.13
N PRO A 113 -1.65 10.93 -0.78
CA PRO A 113 -0.53 11.40 0.03
C PRO A 113 0.66 10.47 -0.23
N HIS A 114 1.85 11.01 -0.45
CA HIS A 114 3.08 10.20 -0.57
C HIS A 114 3.29 9.29 0.67
N PHE A 115 2.76 9.71 1.82
CA PHE A 115 2.70 8.89 3.04
C PHE A 115 1.92 7.59 2.86
N GLU A 116 0.86 7.58 2.05
CA GLU A 116 0.06 6.38 1.80
C GLU A 116 0.77 5.38 0.90
N HIS A 117 1.56 5.84 -0.07
CA HIS A 117 2.47 4.98 -0.83
C HIS A 117 3.52 4.34 0.08
N HIS A 118 4.05 5.09 1.05
CA HIS A 118 4.96 4.54 2.04
C HIS A 118 4.26 3.52 2.96
N HIS A 119 3.00 3.78 3.33
CA HIS A 119 2.19 2.86 4.13
C HIS A 119 1.88 1.54 3.40
N ILE A 120 1.67 1.60 2.08
CA ILE A 120 1.56 0.42 1.23
C ILE A 120 2.89 -0.35 1.21
N ASN A 121 4.01 0.36 1.04
CA ASN A 121 5.34 -0.24 0.96
C ASN A 121 5.82 -0.88 2.27
N ILE A 122 5.22 -0.55 3.41
CA ILE A 122 5.45 -1.23 4.70
C ILE A 122 4.90 -2.67 4.66
N PHE A 123 3.81 -2.91 3.93
CA PHE A 123 3.13 -4.22 3.89
C PHE A 123 3.35 -4.98 2.58
N TYR A 124 3.70 -4.29 1.51
CA TYR A 124 3.86 -4.85 0.18
C TYR A 124 5.16 -4.35 -0.45
N ASP A 125 6.08 -5.29 -0.68
CA ASP A 125 7.26 -5.02 -1.50
C ASP A 125 6.87 -5.18 -2.98
N PHE A 126 6.63 -4.04 -3.64
CA PHE A 126 6.40 -3.96 -5.06
C PHE A 126 7.69 -3.53 -5.75
N ASN A 127 8.18 -4.34 -6.69
CA ASN A 127 9.31 -3.96 -7.51
C ASN A 127 8.86 -2.94 -8.58
N GLU A 128 8.96 -1.67 -8.26
CA GLU A 128 8.57 -0.56 -9.13
C GLU A 128 9.65 -0.15 -10.14
N LYS A 129 10.82 -0.82 -10.14
CA LYS A 129 11.97 -0.42 -10.98
C LYS A 129 11.59 -0.33 -12.46
N ARG A 130 10.90 -1.35 -12.99
CA ARG A 130 10.48 -1.36 -14.40
C ARG A 130 9.40 -0.32 -14.67
N ALA A 131 8.46 -0.11 -13.75
CA ALA A 131 7.44 0.93 -13.90
C ALA A 131 8.07 2.34 -13.96
N PHE A 132 9.11 2.58 -13.16
CA PHE A 132 9.88 3.83 -13.22
C PHE A 132 10.63 4.00 -14.55
N GLU A 133 11.28 2.94 -15.04
CA GLU A 133 11.94 2.93 -16.36
C GLU A 133 10.96 3.26 -17.48
N ILE A 134 9.78 2.63 -17.50
CA ILE A 134 8.74 2.89 -18.51
C ILE A 134 8.26 4.35 -18.44
N ASN A 135 8.06 4.89 -17.24
CA ASN A 135 7.68 6.30 -17.10
C ASN A 135 8.75 7.24 -17.65
N ARG A 136 10.04 6.93 -17.45
CA ARG A 136 11.14 7.70 -18.04
C ARG A 136 11.14 7.61 -19.57
N GLU A 137 10.99 6.40 -20.11
CA GLU A 137 10.88 6.16 -21.55
C GLU A 137 9.70 6.96 -22.15
N ASN A 138 8.56 7.01 -21.47
CA ASN A 138 7.41 7.80 -21.91
C ASN A 138 7.71 9.30 -21.96
N VAL A 139 8.39 9.86 -20.95
CA VAL A 139 8.81 11.27 -20.95
C VAL A 139 9.75 11.56 -22.13
N GLU A 140 10.70 10.66 -22.41
CA GLU A 140 11.61 10.79 -23.55
C GLU A 140 10.85 10.77 -24.89
N ILE A 141 9.86 9.87 -25.05
CA ILE A 141 9.05 9.79 -26.28
C ILE A 141 8.15 11.03 -26.43
N LEU A 142 7.55 11.55 -25.35
CA LEU A 142 6.79 12.80 -25.39
C LEU A 142 7.67 13.98 -25.81
N GLY A 143 8.92 14.03 -25.33
CA GLY A 143 9.92 15.00 -25.79
C GLY A 143 10.22 14.88 -27.29
N GLN A 144 10.32 13.65 -27.81
CA GLN A 144 10.49 13.40 -29.25
C GLN A 144 9.27 13.89 -30.05
N MET A 145 8.05 13.61 -29.58
CA MET A 145 6.82 14.07 -30.22
C MET A 145 6.72 15.60 -30.27
N HIS A 146 7.09 16.29 -29.19
CA HIS A 146 7.15 17.75 -29.18
C HIS A 146 8.16 18.28 -30.21
N GLY A 147 9.32 17.63 -30.33
CA GLY A 147 10.34 17.97 -31.34
C GLY A 147 9.89 17.75 -32.78
N LEU A 148 8.97 16.80 -33.03
CA LEU A 148 8.39 16.59 -34.36
C LEU A 148 7.59 17.80 -34.84
N GLY A 149 6.87 18.48 -33.94
CA GLY A 149 6.06 19.66 -34.29
C GLY A 149 6.88 20.88 -34.74
N SER A 150 8.17 20.92 -34.41
CA SER A 150 9.08 22.02 -34.78
C SER A 150 10.07 21.66 -35.89
N SER A 151 9.98 20.46 -36.49
CA SER A 151 10.94 20.01 -37.49
C SER A 151 10.43 20.19 -38.92
N ASN A 152 11.34 20.57 -39.83
CA ASN A 152 11.06 20.73 -41.27
C ASN A 152 10.97 19.37 -41.99
N LEU A 153 10.16 18.46 -41.47
CA LEU A 153 9.92 17.15 -42.07
C LEU A 153 8.87 17.25 -43.17
N SER A 154 8.95 16.35 -44.15
CA SER A 154 7.83 16.14 -45.06
C SER A 154 6.60 15.62 -44.29
N ASN A 155 5.38 15.89 -44.78
CA ASN A 155 4.15 15.40 -44.14
C ASN A 155 4.13 13.88 -43.96
N GLU A 156 4.72 13.15 -44.90
CA GLU A 156 4.80 11.68 -44.85
C GLU A 156 5.78 11.20 -43.76
N GLU A 157 6.99 11.77 -43.69
CA GLU A 157 7.96 11.45 -42.63
C GLU A 157 7.47 11.85 -41.24
N PHE A 158 6.80 13.01 -41.12
CA PHE A 158 6.18 13.46 -39.88
C PHE A 158 5.16 12.42 -39.39
N SER A 159 4.25 11.99 -40.27
CA SER A 159 3.19 11.03 -39.95
C SER A 159 3.77 9.67 -39.52
N ILE A 160 4.81 9.19 -40.20
CA ILE A 160 5.49 7.92 -39.84
C ILE A 160 6.13 8.02 -38.46
N LYS A 161 6.89 9.08 -38.19
CA LYS A 161 7.56 9.27 -36.89
C LYS A 161 6.57 9.46 -35.75
N LEU A 162 5.47 10.18 -35.99
CA LEU A 162 4.40 10.37 -35.03
C LEU A 162 3.76 9.02 -34.65
N ARG A 163 3.39 8.19 -35.64
CA ARG A 163 2.85 6.85 -35.39
C ARG A 163 3.82 5.95 -34.62
N GLN A 164 5.11 6.02 -34.91
CA GLN A 164 6.13 5.26 -34.16
C GLN A 164 6.17 5.69 -32.68
N CYS A 165 6.10 6.98 -32.39
CA CYS A 165 6.06 7.49 -31.02
C CYS A 165 4.78 7.05 -30.29
N ILE A 166 3.63 7.22 -30.95
CA ILE A 166 2.32 6.77 -30.44
C ILE A 166 2.35 5.28 -30.12
N THR A 167 2.85 4.44 -31.03
CA THR A 167 2.92 2.98 -30.85
C THR A 167 3.80 2.61 -29.65
N LYS A 168 4.95 3.26 -29.49
CA LYS A 168 5.83 3.03 -28.34
C LYS A 168 5.15 3.38 -27.02
N ILE A 169 4.50 4.54 -26.93
CA ILE A 169 3.77 4.94 -25.72
C ILE A 169 2.63 3.96 -25.42
N LYS A 170 1.87 3.51 -26.42
CA LYS A 170 0.81 2.50 -26.23
C LYS A 170 1.36 1.19 -25.67
N ASN A 171 2.49 0.71 -26.20
CA ASN A 171 3.14 -0.51 -25.70
C ASN A 171 3.62 -0.35 -24.25
N ASN A 172 4.23 0.80 -23.95
CA ASN A 172 4.69 1.15 -22.60
C ASN A 172 3.52 1.18 -21.61
N TYR A 173 2.40 1.78 -22.01
CA TYR A 173 1.18 1.81 -21.20
C TYR A 173 0.54 0.43 -21.02
N ALA A 174 0.58 -0.44 -22.04
CA ALA A 174 0.14 -1.82 -21.89
C ALA A 174 1.01 -2.60 -20.89
N GLU A 175 2.33 -2.40 -20.92
CA GLU A 175 3.26 -3.02 -19.96
C GLU A 175 3.02 -2.49 -18.53
N LEU A 176 2.86 -1.17 -18.35
CA LEU A 176 2.49 -0.57 -17.07
C LEU A 176 1.15 -1.11 -16.55
N ALA A 177 0.18 -1.34 -17.44
CA ALA A 177 -1.10 -1.91 -17.05
C ALA A 177 -0.96 -3.35 -16.52
N GLN A 178 -0.09 -4.16 -17.14
CA GLN A 178 0.21 -5.51 -16.67
C GLN A 178 0.92 -5.51 -15.32
N ILE A 179 1.92 -4.63 -15.13
CA ILE A 179 2.65 -4.50 -13.86
C ILE A 179 1.68 -4.13 -12.72
N ASN A 180 0.90 -3.07 -12.89
CA ASN A 180 -0.03 -2.60 -11.87
C ASN A 180 -1.20 -3.57 -11.65
N GLY A 181 -1.68 -4.24 -12.70
CA GLY A 181 -2.63 -5.34 -12.59
C GLY A 181 -2.09 -6.48 -11.73
N GLY A 182 -0.81 -6.83 -11.90
CA GLY A 182 -0.11 -7.82 -11.07
C GLY A 182 -0.05 -7.41 -9.58
N PHE A 183 0.18 -6.14 -9.30
CA PHE A 183 0.14 -5.62 -7.92
C PHE A 183 -1.26 -5.74 -7.30
N ILE A 184 -2.32 -5.38 -8.03
CA ILE A 184 -3.70 -5.55 -7.56
C ILE A 184 -4.00 -7.02 -7.25
N VAL A 185 -3.59 -7.95 -8.12
CA VAL A 185 -3.79 -9.39 -7.89
C VAL A 185 -3.05 -9.84 -6.63
N LYS A 186 -1.80 -9.41 -6.43
CA LYS A 186 -1.02 -9.72 -5.22
C LYS A 186 -1.74 -9.23 -3.97
N VAL A 187 -2.20 -7.98 -3.96
CA VAL A 187 -2.96 -7.40 -2.83
C VAL A 187 -4.26 -8.16 -2.57
N ARG A 188 -5.01 -8.49 -3.62
CA ARG A 188 -6.28 -9.23 -3.48
C ARG A 188 -6.08 -10.65 -2.96
N ASN A 189 -5.06 -11.36 -3.44
CA ASN A 189 -4.72 -12.69 -2.95
C ASN A 189 -4.27 -12.65 -1.49
N ASP A 190 -3.50 -11.63 -1.10
CA ASP A 190 -3.09 -11.43 0.28
C ASP A 190 -4.28 -11.10 1.19
N ILE A 191 -5.32 -10.43 0.71
CA ILE A 191 -6.57 -10.27 1.46
C ILE A 191 -7.33 -11.61 1.52
N SER A 192 -7.48 -12.30 0.38
CA SER A 192 -8.29 -13.52 0.26
C SER A 192 -7.74 -14.71 1.05
N ASN A 193 -6.42 -14.86 1.14
CA ASN A 193 -5.80 -15.94 1.92
C ASN A 193 -5.91 -15.72 3.44
N TYR A 194 -6.41 -14.56 3.86
CA TYR A 194 -6.50 -14.16 5.26
C TYR A 194 -7.95 -13.92 5.73
N LEU A 195 -8.95 -13.98 4.83
CA LEU A 195 -10.39 -14.05 5.13
C LEU A 195 -10.83 -15.51 5.28
#